data_AF-A0A7V0PN20-F1
#
_entry.id   AF-A0A7V0PN20-F1
#
_cell.length_a   1.000
_cell.length_b   1.000
_cell.length_c   1.000
_cell.angle_alpha   90.00
_cell.angle_beta   90.00
_cell.angle_gamma   90.00
#
_symmetry.space_group_name_H-M   'P 1'
#
loop_
_entity.id
_entity.type
_entity.pdbx_description
1 polymer ?
#
loop_
_entity_poly.entity_id
_entity_poly.type
_entity_poly.pdbx_seq_one_letter_code
_entity_poly.pdbx_strand_id
1 'polypeptide(L)'
;APVAVAPAAWPAPTRAGTDADRGPPGDVGGNAPTRITHRPPAVPAAAPAINRAEPHELEGFVKAGGGVLYGGLRPDPSGRTIESLVVHGDIQFHPHGLLRDLSAAMAGVRLDAALERLKTFLAHRPCELLGFTAADLERLLRLLLGRRVLQSRLGLSAAEAGRLMIHDPAGTTDAPALLARAQAMLVPYCAKPTWCKWRHRDGCPECGRCAVGEAYRLGRARGMQVITIRNFEHLETTLADLRDARVDTYLGMCCRHFFLKREYAFRAAGIPAVLIDITGANCYELQQEELAYAGRFAAQAELNLPVLRKVMAAVPACGPPIAARRAPRSTVPDGPTSKLQPEMTDRR
;
A
#
# COMPACT_ATOMS: atom_id res chain seq x y z
N ALA A 1 5.45 32.16 -20.39
CA ALA A 1 3.99 32.37 -20.40
C ALA A 1 3.30 31.01 -20.34
N PRO A 2 2.50 30.70 -19.31
CA PRO A 2 1.84 29.41 -19.23
C PRO A 2 0.53 29.43 -20.03
N VAL A 3 0.31 28.41 -20.84
CA VAL A 3 -0.95 28.14 -21.53
C VAL A 3 -1.83 27.35 -20.57
N ALA A 4 -2.99 27.92 -20.22
CA ALA A 4 -4.01 27.29 -19.41
C ALA A 4 -4.80 26.26 -20.26
N VAL A 5 -5.01 25.06 -19.72
CA VAL A 5 -5.91 24.06 -20.28
C VAL A 5 -7.13 23.98 -19.37
N ALA A 6 -8.31 24.28 -19.92
CA ALA A 6 -9.60 24.24 -19.23
C ALA A 6 -10.09 22.79 -19.02
N PRO A 7 -10.89 22.51 -17.96
CA PRO A 7 -11.43 21.18 -17.72
C PRO A 7 -12.64 20.90 -18.63
N ALA A 8 -12.71 19.65 -19.13
CA ALA A 8 -13.78 19.15 -19.98
C ALA A 8 -15.09 18.96 -19.20
N ALA A 9 -16.19 19.50 -19.74
CA ALA A 9 -17.54 19.29 -19.26
C ALA A 9 -18.07 17.91 -19.69
N TRP A 10 -18.79 17.25 -18.79
CA TRP A 10 -19.47 15.97 -19.05
C TRP A 10 -20.78 16.21 -19.83
N PRO A 11 -21.18 15.33 -20.76
CA PRO A 11 -22.39 15.51 -21.54
C PRO A 11 -23.64 15.10 -20.75
N ALA A 12 -24.70 15.91 -20.87
CA ALA A 12 -26.02 15.63 -20.33
C ALA A 12 -26.76 14.56 -21.16
N PRO A 13 -27.62 13.73 -20.55
CA PRO A 13 -28.34 12.69 -21.26
C PRO A 13 -29.49 13.25 -22.12
N THR A 14 -29.57 12.70 -23.32
CA THR A 14 -30.52 12.93 -24.41
C THR A 14 -31.99 12.70 -24.01
N ARG A 15 -32.86 13.65 -24.35
CA ARG A 15 -34.32 13.45 -24.37
C ARG A 15 -34.71 12.74 -25.67
N ALA A 16 -35.30 11.55 -25.55
CA ALA A 16 -36.00 10.87 -26.64
C ALA A 16 -37.33 11.58 -26.90
N GLY A 17 -37.62 11.82 -28.18
CA GLY A 17 -38.87 12.42 -28.65
C GLY A 17 -40.02 11.42 -28.71
N THR A 18 -41.23 11.97 -28.76
CA THR A 18 -42.42 11.26 -29.23
C THR A 18 -43.28 12.25 -30.01
N ASP A 19 -43.40 12.01 -31.31
CA ASP A 19 -44.53 12.45 -32.14
C ASP A 19 -45.77 11.63 -31.76
N ALA A 20 -46.93 12.28 -31.67
CA ALA A 20 -48.17 11.83 -32.33
C ALA A 20 -49.34 12.79 -32.04
N ASP A 21 -50.20 12.89 -33.03
CA ASP A 21 -51.20 13.91 -33.35
C ASP A 21 -52.63 13.47 -32.94
N ARG A 22 -53.54 14.46 -32.82
CA ARG A 22 -55.04 14.43 -32.86
C ARG A 22 -55.93 13.88 -31.73
N GLY A 23 -56.88 14.75 -31.29
CA GLY A 23 -58.33 14.43 -31.18
C GLY A 23 -59.01 14.58 -29.79
N PRO A 24 -60.11 15.36 -29.61
CA PRO A 24 -60.85 15.56 -28.33
C PRO A 24 -62.22 14.81 -28.29
N PRO A 25 -63.14 15.10 -27.34
CA PRO A 25 -63.14 14.85 -25.88
C PRO A 25 -64.28 13.87 -25.46
N GLY A 26 -64.29 13.38 -24.21
CA GLY A 26 -65.44 12.64 -23.66
C GLY A 26 -65.31 12.25 -22.18
N ASP A 27 -66.23 12.78 -21.36
CA ASP A 27 -66.50 12.38 -19.98
C ASP A 27 -67.12 10.97 -19.92
N VAL A 28 -66.59 10.06 -19.09
CA VAL A 28 -67.38 9.15 -18.22
C VAL A 28 -66.51 8.62 -17.07
N GLY A 29 -67.04 8.68 -15.85
CA GLY A 29 -66.38 8.19 -14.64
C GLY A 29 -66.16 6.66 -14.57
N GLY A 30 -65.17 6.26 -13.77
CA GLY A 30 -64.90 4.86 -13.45
C GLY A 30 -63.76 4.73 -12.44
N ASN A 31 -64.05 4.05 -11.32
CA ASN A 31 -63.16 3.75 -10.20
C ASN A 31 -61.68 3.52 -10.54
N ALA A 32 -60.80 4.30 -9.91
CA ALA A 32 -59.35 4.05 -9.94
C ALA A 32 -58.95 3.06 -8.83
N PRO A 33 -58.22 1.97 -9.14
CA PRO A 33 -57.58 1.15 -8.12
C PRO A 33 -56.39 1.89 -7.51
N THR A 34 -56.28 1.87 -6.18
CA THR A 34 -55.18 2.49 -5.43
C THR A 34 -53.86 1.79 -5.79
N ARG A 35 -53.02 2.45 -6.60
CA ARG A 35 -51.63 2.02 -6.82
C ARG A 35 -50.85 2.27 -5.52
N ILE A 36 -50.56 1.20 -4.78
CA ILE A 36 -49.53 1.23 -3.73
C ILE A 36 -48.19 1.44 -4.45
N THR A 37 -47.66 2.65 -4.40
CA THR A 37 -46.29 2.93 -4.83
C THR A 37 -45.36 2.47 -3.71
N HIS A 38 -44.74 1.29 -3.87
CA HIS A 38 -43.58 0.92 -3.08
C HIS A 38 -42.46 1.90 -3.41
N ARG A 39 -42.29 2.94 -2.57
CA ARG A 39 -41.10 3.77 -2.58
C ARG A 39 -39.94 2.87 -2.14
N PRO A 40 -38.91 2.64 -2.96
CA PRO A 40 -37.72 1.91 -2.51
C PRO A 40 -37.15 2.65 -1.29
N PRO A 41 -36.68 1.92 -0.26
CA PRO A 41 -36.08 2.55 0.91
C PRO A 41 -34.98 3.49 0.43
N ALA A 42 -35.02 4.73 0.92
CA ALA A 42 -34.00 5.72 0.61
C ALA A 42 -32.64 5.09 0.95
N VAL A 43 -31.77 4.98 -0.05
CA VAL A 43 -30.36 4.65 0.16
C VAL A 43 -29.87 5.65 1.20
N PRO A 44 -29.39 5.22 2.38
CA PRO A 44 -28.91 6.16 3.38
C PRO A 44 -27.80 6.98 2.70
N ALA A 45 -27.95 8.30 2.76
CA ALA A 45 -26.95 9.23 2.29
C ALA A 45 -25.60 8.78 2.84
N ALA A 46 -24.59 8.71 1.96
CA ALA A 46 -23.24 8.34 2.31
C ALA A 46 -22.86 9.02 3.63
N ALA A 47 -22.38 8.21 4.59
CA ALA A 47 -21.97 8.68 5.90
C ALA A 47 -21.14 9.97 5.74
N PRO A 48 -21.41 11.01 6.54
CA PRO A 48 -20.72 12.29 6.38
C PRO A 48 -19.22 12.03 6.47
N ALA A 49 -18.51 12.49 5.43
CA ALA A 49 -17.06 12.45 5.39
C ALA A 49 -16.54 13.03 6.71
N ILE A 50 -15.87 12.20 7.50
CA ILE A 50 -15.17 12.65 8.70
C ILE A 50 -14.25 13.77 8.25
N ASN A 51 -14.51 14.97 8.77
CA ASN A 51 -13.80 16.18 8.43
C ASN A 51 -12.28 15.91 8.58
N ARG A 52 -11.55 15.80 7.46
CA ARG A 52 -10.09 15.65 7.42
C ARG A 52 -9.45 16.98 7.81
N ALA A 53 -9.63 17.38 9.07
CA ALA A 53 -9.00 18.56 9.63
C ALA A 53 -7.50 18.30 9.76
N GLU A 54 -6.73 18.79 8.78
CA GLU A 54 -5.28 18.64 8.60
C GLU A 54 -4.79 17.17 8.50
N PRO A 55 -4.01 16.80 7.45
CA PRO A 55 -3.43 15.46 7.40
C PRO A 55 -2.57 15.21 8.64
N HIS A 56 -2.79 14.07 9.31
CA HIS A 56 -1.93 13.67 10.41
C HIS A 56 -0.49 13.53 9.91
N GLU A 57 0.48 13.98 10.71
CA GLU A 57 1.90 13.97 10.31
C GLU A 57 2.40 12.55 9.99
N LEU A 58 1.87 11.56 10.71
CA LEU A 58 2.24 10.15 10.59
C LEU A 58 0.98 9.31 10.36
N GLU A 59 0.88 8.67 9.21
CA GLU A 59 -0.24 7.79 8.87
C GLU A 59 0.18 6.33 8.68
N GLY A 60 -0.56 5.40 9.25
CA GLY A 60 -0.30 3.96 9.14
C GLY A 60 -1.56 3.18 8.87
N PHE A 61 -1.38 1.91 8.54
CA PHE A 61 -2.48 0.98 8.49
C PHE A 61 -2.06 -0.41 8.93
N VAL A 62 -3.04 -1.20 9.34
CA VAL A 62 -2.91 -2.60 9.71
C VAL A 62 -4.09 -3.36 9.11
N LYS A 63 -3.79 -4.39 8.32
CA LYS A 63 -4.83 -5.34 7.87
C LYS A 63 -5.15 -6.29 9.02
N ALA A 64 -6.43 -6.44 9.32
CA ALA A 64 -6.97 -7.33 10.34
C ALA A 64 -8.00 -8.29 9.71
N GLY A 65 -8.53 -9.24 10.49
CA GLY A 65 -9.46 -10.25 9.98
C GLY A 65 -10.78 -9.66 9.44
N GLY A 66 -11.28 -8.57 10.04
CA GLY A 66 -12.54 -7.93 9.69
C GLY A 66 -12.41 -6.70 8.80
N GLY A 67 -11.21 -6.27 8.44
CA GLY A 67 -11.02 -5.06 7.66
C GLY A 67 -9.63 -4.45 7.80
N VAL A 68 -9.55 -3.14 7.63
CA VAL A 68 -8.28 -2.38 7.72
C VAL A 68 -8.41 -1.32 8.80
N LEU A 69 -7.49 -1.36 9.76
CA LEU A 69 -7.29 -0.28 10.73
C LEU A 69 -6.37 0.76 10.11
N TYR A 70 -6.80 2.01 10.08
CA TYR A 70 -6.00 3.16 9.74
C TYR A 70 -5.72 3.96 10.99
N GLY A 71 -4.51 4.52 11.07
CA GLY A 71 -4.08 5.32 12.21
C GLY A 71 -3.40 6.59 11.76
N GLY A 72 -3.66 7.68 12.47
CA GLY A 72 -2.98 8.95 12.34
C GLY A 72 -2.42 9.37 13.69
N LEU A 73 -1.13 9.70 13.75
CA LEU A 73 -0.49 10.24 14.96
C LEU A 73 0.11 11.61 14.62
N ARG A 74 -0.17 12.59 15.47
CA ARG A 74 0.44 13.91 15.44
C ARG A 74 1.16 14.16 16.76
N PRO A 75 2.49 14.26 16.76
CA PRO A 75 3.23 14.70 17.93
C PRO A 75 2.93 16.18 18.24
N ASP A 76 3.19 16.59 19.47
CA ASP A 76 3.24 18.00 19.84
C ASP A 76 4.38 18.75 19.10
N PRO A 77 4.42 20.09 19.11
CA PRO A 77 5.50 20.84 18.47
C PRO A 77 6.90 20.49 18.98
N SER A 78 7.05 20.01 20.22
CA SER A 78 8.34 19.54 20.75
C SER A 78 8.71 18.12 20.27
N GLY A 79 7.76 17.39 19.71
CA GLY A 79 7.94 16.03 19.20
C GLY A 79 8.11 14.97 20.28
N ARG A 80 7.65 15.23 21.51
CA ARG A 80 7.85 14.38 22.70
C ARG A 80 6.56 13.72 23.18
N THR A 81 5.42 14.37 22.98
CA THR A 81 4.12 13.86 23.41
C THR A 81 3.17 13.72 22.22
N ILE A 82 2.10 12.96 22.41
CA ILE A 82 1.03 12.80 21.44
C ILE A 82 0.10 14.00 21.57
N GLU A 83 -0.01 14.82 20.54
CA GLU A 83 -1.04 15.85 20.47
C GLU A 83 -2.37 15.25 20.04
N SER A 84 -2.35 14.39 19.02
CA SER A 84 -3.53 13.61 18.64
C SER A 84 -3.19 12.22 18.12
N LEU A 85 -4.03 11.25 18.48
CA LEU A 85 -4.06 9.90 17.90
C LEU A 85 -5.47 9.65 17.37
N VAL A 86 -5.60 9.30 16.10
CA VAL A 86 -6.88 8.92 15.48
C VAL A 86 -6.74 7.50 14.95
N VAL A 87 -7.75 6.69 15.20
CA VAL A 87 -7.89 5.34 14.65
C VAL A 87 -9.26 5.26 13.98
N HIS A 88 -9.31 4.70 12.77
CA HIS A 88 -10.53 4.56 11.99
C HIS A 88 -10.40 3.41 10.99
N GLY A 89 -11.47 3.05 10.30
CA GLY A 89 -11.45 2.03 9.26
C GLY A 89 -12.77 1.29 9.13
N ASP A 90 -12.77 0.26 8.29
CA ASP A 90 -13.90 -0.64 8.08
C ASP A 90 -13.94 -1.69 9.20
N ILE A 91 -14.24 -1.23 10.42
CA ILE A 91 -14.15 -2.04 11.65
C ILE A 91 -15.40 -1.89 12.51
N GLN A 92 -15.68 -2.89 13.35
CA GLN A 92 -16.81 -2.90 14.28
C GLN A 92 -16.33 -3.12 15.70
N PHE A 93 -16.84 -2.34 16.65
CA PHE A 93 -16.44 -2.41 18.05
C PHE A 93 -17.52 -1.88 18.99
N HIS A 94 -17.49 -2.33 20.24
CA HIS A 94 -18.30 -1.84 21.34
C HIS A 94 -17.41 -1.52 22.56
N PRO A 95 -17.66 -0.43 23.30
CA PRO A 95 -18.70 0.59 23.10
C PRO A 95 -18.39 1.56 21.94
N HIS A 96 -19.42 2.22 21.38
CA HIS A 96 -19.27 3.17 20.27
C HIS A 96 -18.29 4.33 20.56
N GLY A 97 -18.06 4.67 21.83
CA GLY A 97 -17.12 5.72 22.25
C GLY A 97 -15.65 5.28 22.31
N LEU A 98 -15.34 3.99 22.12
CA LEU A 98 -14.02 3.42 22.42
C LEU A 98 -12.86 4.17 21.78
N LEU A 99 -12.91 4.45 20.46
CA LEU A 99 -11.80 5.09 19.75
C LEU A 99 -11.65 6.58 20.08
N ARG A 100 -12.76 7.27 20.37
CA ARG A 100 -12.72 8.66 20.85
C ARG A 100 -12.10 8.71 22.24
N ASP A 101 -12.52 7.82 23.13
CA ASP A 101 -11.97 7.74 24.48
C ASP A 101 -10.49 7.32 24.46
N LEU A 102 -10.10 6.45 23.53
CA LEU A 102 -8.69 6.13 23.27
C LEU A 102 -7.92 7.37 22.85
N SER A 103 -8.43 8.14 21.89
CA SER A 103 -7.81 9.38 21.43
C SER A 103 -7.58 10.35 22.60
N ALA A 104 -8.61 10.56 23.43
CA ALA A 104 -8.50 11.40 24.63
C ALA A 104 -7.51 10.86 25.66
N ALA A 105 -7.48 9.54 25.89
CA ALA A 105 -6.57 8.91 26.85
C ALA A 105 -5.10 8.92 26.41
N MET A 106 -4.85 9.11 25.12
CA MET A 106 -3.52 9.17 24.51
C MET A 106 -3.00 10.60 24.34
N ALA A 107 -3.87 11.61 24.35
CA ALA A 107 -3.46 13.01 24.30
C ALA A 107 -2.56 13.38 25.49
N GLY A 108 -1.45 14.08 25.22
CA GLY A 108 -0.44 14.48 26.21
C GLY A 108 0.51 13.36 26.66
N VAL A 109 0.30 12.12 26.22
CA VAL A 109 1.15 10.98 26.61
C VAL A 109 2.49 11.07 25.89
N ARG A 110 3.59 10.81 26.60
CA ARG A 110 4.92 10.74 25.99
C ARG A 110 4.98 9.62 24.97
N LEU A 111 5.66 9.85 23.84
CA LEU A 111 5.77 8.87 22.76
C LEU A 111 6.40 7.55 23.20
N ASP A 112 7.36 7.58 24.12
CA ASP A 112 8.01 6.39 24.69
C ASP A 112 7.12 5.60 25.66
N ALA A 113 6.13 6.25 26.29
CA ALA A 113 5.15 5.63 27.17
C ALA A 113 3.85 5.21 26.45
N ALA A 114 3.69 5.55 25.18
CA ALA A 114 2.44 5.41 24.44
C ALA A 114 1.96 3.95 24.33
N LEU A 115 2.87 2.99 24.11
CA LEU A 115 2.49 1.57 24.01
C LEU A 115 1.97 1.03 25.34
N GLU A 116 2.65 1.32 26.44
CA GLU A 116 2.20 0.89 27.77
C GLU A 116 0.89 1.57 28.17
N ARG A 117 0.71 2.84 27.78
CA ARG A 117 -0.56 3.54 27.97
C ARG A 117 -1.71 2.88 27.20
N LEU A 118 -1.50 2.49 25.95
CA LEU A 118 -2.50 1.78 25.14
C LEU A 118 -2.88 0.43 25.78
N LYS A 119 -1.89 -0.36 26.18
CA LYS A 119 -2.14 -1.64 26.87
C LYS A 119 -2.96 -1.45 28.14
N THR A 120 -2.57 -0.47 28.95
CA THR A 120 -3.29 -0.11 30.18
C THR A 120 -4.73 0.30 29.86
N PHE A 121 -4.94 1.14 28.84
CA PHE A 121 -6.27 1.58 28.43
C PHE A 121 -7.18 0.40 28.05
N LEU A 122 -6.66 -0.56 27.26
CA LEU A 122 -7.40 -1.73 26.81
C LEU A 122 -7.66 -2.74 27.95
N ALA A 123 -6.72 -2.90 28.89
CA ALA A 123 -6.86 -3.84 30.01
C ALA A 123 -7.93 -3.41 31.02
N HIS A 124 -8.11 -2.11 31.23
CA HIS A 124 -9.04 -1.57 32.24
C HIS A 124 -10.46 -1.33 31.70
N ARG A 125 -10.73 -1.68 30.44
CA ARG A 125 -12.03 -1.45 29.81
C ARG A 125 -12.52 -2.71 29.12
N PRO A 126 -13.70 -3.24 29.49
CA PRO A 126 -14.34 -4.24 28.67
C PRO A 126 -14.66 -3.62 27.31
N CYS A 127 -14.14 -4.24 26.26
CA CYS A 127 -14.42 -3.85 24.88
C CYS A 127 -14.58 -5.11 24.03
N GLU A 128 -15.46 -5.01 23.05
CA GLU A 128 -15.64 -6.03 22.02
C GLU A 128 -15.04 -5.49 20.72
N LEU A 129 -14.07 -6.22 20.19
CA LEU A 129 -13.38 -5.88 18.95
C LEU A 129 -13.72 -6.96 17.93
N LEU A 130 -14.54 -6.62 16.92
CA LEU A 130 -15.01 -7.57 15.94
C LEU A 130 -14.12 -7.52 14.70
N GLY A 131 -13.38 -8.62 14.48
CA GLY A 131 -12.48 -8.75 13.34
C GLY A 131 -11.14 -8.02 13.48
N PHE A 132 -10.84 -7.45 14.65
CA PHE A 132 -9.49 -6.99 15.00
C PHE A 132 -9.25 -7.19 16.49
N THR A 133 -8.00 -7.07 16.92
CA THR A 133 -7.58 -7.35 18.30
C THR A 133 -6.85 -6.18 18.93
N ALA A 134 -6.66 -6.23 20.25
CA ALA A 134 -5.76 -5.33 20.96
C ALA A 134 -4.34 -5.33 20.35
N ALA A 135 -3.86 -6.50 19.94
CA ALA A 135 -2.56 -6.64 19.30
C ALA A 135 -2.48 -5.92 17.94
N ASP A 136 -3.59 -5.80 17.20
CA ASP A 136 -3.63 -5.04 15.95
C ASP A 136 -3.55 -3.52 16.19
N LEU A 137 -4.21 -3.02 17.25
CA LEU A 137 -4.07 -1.62 17.69
C LEU A 137 -2.65 -1.32 18.17
N GLU A 138 -2.06 -2.23 18.95
CA GLU A 138 -0.66 -2.12 19.37
C GLU A 138 0.28 -2.11 18.18
N ARG A 139 0.08 -3.00 17.21
CA ARG A 139 0.86 -3.03 15.97
C ARG A 139 0.74 -1.71 15.22
N LEU A 140 -0.47 -1.17 15.08
CA LEU A 140 -0.69 0.11 14.42
C LEU A 140 0.09 1.23 15.11
N LEU A 141 0.03 1.30 16.45
CA LEU A 141 0.77 2.30 17.22
C LEU A 141 2.28 2.11 17.09
N ARG A 142 2.80 0.87 17.12
CA ARG A 142 4.23 0.59 16.87
C ARG A 142 4.68 1.10 15.51
N LEU A 143 3.88 0.90 14.46
CA LEU A 143 4.20 1.38 13.11
C LEU A 143 4.25 2.91 13.03
N LEU A 144 3.32 3.60 13.70
CA LEU A 144 3.30 5.06 13.77
C LEU A 144 4.52 5.61 14.51
N LEU A 145 4.85 5.03 15.67
CA LEU A 145 6.02 5.41 16.47
C LEU A 145 7.33 5.09 15.74
N GLY A 146 7.44 3.91 15.12
CA GLY A 146 8.60 3.52 14.33
C GLY A 146 8.85 4.48 13.17
N ARG A 147 7.78 4.95 12.51
CA ARG A 147 7.90 5.99 11.48
C ARG A 147 8.37 7.32 12.05
N ARG A 148 7.91 7.72 13.25
CA ARG A 148 8.43 8.92 13.92
C ARG A 148 9.92 8.81 14.18
N VAL A 149 10.38 7.66 14.67
CA VAL A 149 11.80 7.40 14.91
C VAL A 149 12.60 7.53 13.62
N LEU A 150 12.12 6.93 12.51
CA LEU A 150 12.76 7.07 11.20
C LEU A 150 12.74 8.53 10.72
N GLN A 151 11.62 9.25 10.88
CA GLN A 151 11.51 10.65 10.51
C GLN A 151 12.61 11.49 11.17
N SER A 152 12.74 11.38 12.49
CA SER A 152 13.74 12.14 13.25
C SER A 152 15.16 11.72 12.91
N ARG A 153 15.45 10.41 12.84
CA ARG A 153 16.81 9.91 12.53
C ARG A 153 17.28 10.25 11.13
N LEU A 154 16.38 10.25 10.16
CA LEU A 154 16.71 10.45 8.75
C LEU A 154 16.55 11.92 8.30
N GLY A 155 16.11 12.82 9.19
CA GLY A 155 15.84 14.22 8.86
C GLY A 155 14.77 14.36 7.77
N LEU A 156 13.68 13.59 7.88
CA LEU A 156 12.57 13.62 6.94
C LEU A 156 11.56 14.70 7.35
N SER A 157 11.02 15.42 6.37
CA SER A 157 9.79 16.17 6.58
C SER A 157 8.61 15.22 6.87
N ALA A 158 7.52 15.76 7.40
CA ALA A 158 6.26 15.04 7.57
C ALA A 158 5.82 14.31 6.29
N ALA A 159 5.81 15.03 5.17
CA ALA A 159 5.42 14.49 3.86
C ALA A 159 6.36 13.38 3.38
N GLU A 160 7.66 13.50 3.63
CA GLU A 160 8.65 12.48 3.31
C GLU A 160 8.49 11.23 4.19
N ALA A 161 8.27 11.39 5.49
CA ALA A 161 8.03 10.29 6.42
C ALA A 161 6.75 9.54 6.07
N GLY A 162 5.69 10.23 5.63
CA GLY A 162 4.45 9.65 5.14
C GLY A 162 4.63 8.72 3.94
N ARG A 163 5.75 8.78 3.22
CA ARG A 163 6.10 7.83 2.14
C ARG A 163 6.70 6.53 2.66
N LEU A 164 7.03 6.43 3.94
CA LEU A 164 7.58 5.20 4.51
C LEU A 164 6.46 4.29 4.99
N MET A 165 6.53 3.02 4.60
CA MET A 165 5.72 1.94 5.15
C MET A 165 6.66 0.96 5.82
N ILE A 166 6.39 0.62 7.09
CA ILE A 166 7.16 -0.36 7.84
C ILE A 166 6.40 -1.68 7.79
N HIS A 167 7.09 -2.76 7.45
CA HIS A 167 6.59 -4.12 7.53
C HIS A 167 7.44 -4.88 8.55
N ASP A 168 6.92 -5.08 9.75
CA ASP A 168 7.56 -5.90 10.78
C ASP A 168 6.55 -6.94 11.26
N PRO A 169 6.53 -8.15 10.66
CA PRO A 169 5.54 -9.17 10.99
C PRO A 169 5.65 -9.67 12.43
N ALA A 170 6.86 -9.66 13.02
CA ALA A 170 7.08 -10.02 14.41
C ALA A 170 6.79 -8.85 15.37
N GLY A 171 6.95 -7.60 14.91
CA GLY A 171 6.70 -6.40 15.70
C GLY A 171 7.71 -6.19 16.83
N THR A 172 8.87 -6.82 16.74
CA THR A 172 9.93 -6.83 17.77
C THR A 172 11.14 -5.99 17.40
N THR A 173 11.21 -5.45 16.17
CA THR A 173 12.42 -4.81 15.66
C THR A 173 12.25 -3.30 15.62
N ASP A 174 13.22 -2.58 16.18
CA ASP A 174 13.26 -1.13 16.06
C ASP A 174 13.45 -0.72 14.59
N ALA A 175 12.72 0.30 14.13
CA ALA A 175 12.64 0.66 12.72
C ALA A 175 14.01 1.08 12.10
N PRO A 176 14.89 1.81 12.80
CA PRO A 176 16.27 2.01 12.34
C PRO A 176 17.10 0.73 12.25
N ALA A 177 16.86 -0.26 13.12
CA ALA A 177 17.57 -1.54 13.06
C ALA A 177 17.17 -2.34 11.82
N LEU A 178 15.94 -2.18 11.33
CA LEU A 178 15.52 -2.71 10.02
C LEU A 178 16.43 -2.19 8.90
N LEU A 179 16.65 -0.87 8.82
CA LEU A 179 17.52 -0.28 7.81
C LEU A 179 18.99 -0.72 7.97
N ALA A 180 19.48 -0.81 9.20
CA ALA A 180 20.85 -1.24 9.48
C ALA A 180 21.13 -2.69 9.04
N ARG A 181 20.09 -3.53 9.00
CA ARG A 181 20.15 -4.95 8.61
C ARG A 181 19.64 -5.22 7.20
N ALA A 182 19.35 -4.18 6.41
CA ALA A 182 18.82 -4.34 5.06
C ALA A 182 19.89 -4.89 4.10
N GLN A 183 19.68 -6.10 3.57
CA GLN A 183 20.65 -6.79 2.70
C GLN A 183 20.20 -6.87 1.23
N ALA A 184 18.91 -6.66 0.97
CA ALA A 184 18.33 -6.67 -0.38
C ALA A 184 17.51 -5.40 -0.64
N MET A 185 17.42 -5.00 -1.90
CA MET A 185 16.60 -3.89 -2.36
C MET A 185 15.68 -4.35 -3.50
N LEU A 186 14.38 -4.16 -3.34
CA LEU A 186 13.37 -4.55 -4.33
C LEU A 186 12.77 -3.32 -5.01
N VAL A 187 12.99 -3.20 -6.32
CA VAL A 187 12.54 -2.04 -7.11
C VAL A 187 11.46 -2.48 -8.12
N PRO A 188 10.31 -1.79 -8.24
CA PRO A 188 9.23 -2.25 -9.11
C PRO A 188 9.49 -1.85 -10.57
N TYR A 189 9.13 -2.71 -11.51
CA TYR A 189 9.29 -2.46 -12.94
C TYR A 189 8.55 -1.21 -13.42
N CYS A 190 7.38 -0.91 -12.83
CA CYS A 190 6.54 0.22 -13.21
C CYS A 190 7.22 1.59 -12.97
N ALA A 191 8.28 1.62 -12.15
CA ALA A 191 9.09 2.81 -11.92
C ALA A 191 10.22 3.03 -12.95
N LYS A 192 10.54 2.02 -13.78
CA LYS A 192 11.43 2.20 -14.93
C LYS A 192 10.62 2.83 -16.07
N PRO A 193 11.08 3.87 -16.78
CA PRO A 193 10.30 4.48 -17.85
C PRO A 193 9.88 3.50 -18.95
N THR A 194 8.80 3.79 -19.67
CA THR A 194 8.26 2.91 -20.75
C THR A 194 9.27 2.66 -21.88
N TRP A 195 10.14 3.63 -22.17
CA TRP A 195 11.22 3.49 -23.15
C TRP A 195 12.38 2.61 -22.66
N CYS A 196 12.44 2.24 -21.39
CA CYS A 196 13.56 1.51 -20.82
C CYS A 196 13.55 0.05 -21.26
N LYS A 197 14.57 -0.38 -22.02
CA LYS A 197 14.78 -1.78 -22.44
C LYS A 197 14.80 -2.79 -21.27
N TRP A 198 15.18 -2.32 -20.08
CA TRP A 198 15.24 -3.11 -18.86
C TRP A 198 13.95 -3.06 -18.03
N ARG A 199 12.86 -2.45 -18.53
CA ARG A 199 11.60 -2.32 -17.78
C ARG A 199 11.12 -3.69 -17.29
N HIS A 200 11.03 -4.68 -18.17
CA HIS A 200 10.52 -6.02 -17.84
C HIS A 200 11.62 -7.07 -17.60
N ARG A 201 12.84 -6.62 -17.32
CA ARG A 201 13.99 -7.50 -17.05
C ARG A 201 14.53 -7.20 -15.66
N ASP A 202 15.03 -8.23 -15.00
CA ASP A 202 15.82 -8.00 -13.80
C ASP A 202 17.14 -7.30 -14.15
N GLY A 203 17.62 -6.47 -13.23
CA GLY A 203 18.85 -5.70 -13.40
C GLY A 203 18.69 -4.28 -13.93
N CYS A 204 19.81 -3.56 -13.87
CA CYS A 204 19.98 -2.25 -14.48
C CYS A 204 21.46 -2.06 -14.82
N PRO A 205 21.79 -1.55 -16.02
CA PRO A 205 23.16 -1.18 -16.38
C PRO A 205 23.56 0.21 -15.83
N GLU A 206 22.70 0.86 -15.02
CA GLU A 206 22.99 2.15 -14.39
C GLU A 206 23.35 3.26 -15.39
N CYS A 207 22.69 3.31 -16.55
CA CYS A 207 22.97 4.28 -17.62
C CYS A 207 22.71 5.76 -17.29
N GLY A 208 22.35 6.09 -16.05
CA GLY A 208 22.11 7.47 -15.58
C GLY A 208 20.80 8.11 -16.02
N ARG A 209 19.94 7.42 -16.78
CA ARG A 209 18.76 8.03 -17.44
C ARG A 209 17.43 7.95 -16.66
N CYS A 210 17.38 7.29 -15.50
CA CYS A 210 16.15 7.20 -14.70
C CYS A 210 16.42 6.95 -13.21
N ALA A 211 15.42 7.21 -12.37
CA ALA A 211 15.50 7.04 -10.92
C ALA A 211 15.78 5.59 -10.47
N VAL A 212 15.31 4.60 -11.23
CA VAL A 212 15.62 3.19 -10.92
C VAL A 212 17.11 2.91 -11.08
N GLY A 213 17.79 3.53 -12.05
CA GLY A 213 19.25 3.42 -12.17
C GLY A 213 19.98 3.93 -10.93
N GLU A 214 19.51 5.05 -10.37
CA GLU A 214 20.04 5.61 -9.12
C GLU A 214 19.79 4.68 -7.92
N ALA A 215 18.63 4.03 -7.84
CA ALA A 215 18.35 3.04 -6.79
C ALA A 215 19.32 1.84 -6.87
N TYR A 216 19.54 1.31 -8.07
CA TYR A 216 20.52 0.25 -8.29
C TYR A 216 21.93 0.65 -7.86
N ARG A 217 22.37 1.84 -8.27
CA ARG A 217 23.68 2.38 -7.88
C ARG A 217 23.82 2.51 -6.36
N LEU A 218 22.83 3.10 -5.69
CA LEU A 218 22.84 3.30 -4.23
C LEU A 218 22.85 1.98 -3.45
N GLY A 219 22.08 0.98 -3.90
CA GLY A 219 22.01 -0.33 -3.27
C GLY A 219 23.30 -1.13 -3.45
N ARG A 220 23.82 -1.20 -4.68
CA ARG A 220 25.07 -1.92 -4.98
C ARG A 220 26.28 -1.28 -4.32
N ALA A 221 26.33 0.05 -4.22
CA ALA A 221 27.38 0.76 -3.47
C ALA A 221 27.44 0.36 -1.98
N ARG A 222 26.39 -0.29 -1.45
CA ARG A 222 26.33 -0.83 -0.08
C ARG A 222 26.33 -2.35 -0.03
N GLY A 223 26.67 -3.03 -1.12
CA GLY A 223 26.71 -4.50 -1.17
C GLY A 223 25.33 -5.17 -1.18
N MET A 224 24.23 -4.41 -1.34
CA MET A 224 22.90 -4.99 -1.35
C MET A 224 22.63 -5.76 -2.65
N GLN A 225 21.86 -6.85 -2.56
CA GLN A 225 21.27 -7.48 -3.74
C GLN A 225 20.08 -6.63 -4.23
N VAL A 226 20.23 -5.97 -5.39
CA VAL A 226 19.15 -5.16 -5.97
C VAL A 226 18.44 -5.95 -7.06
N ILE A 227 17.11 -6.09 -6.94
CA ILE A 227 16.26 -6.91 -7.80
C ILE A 227 15.10 -6.06 -8.34
N THR A 228 14.79 -6.18 -9.63
CA THR A 228 13.58 -5.61 -10.21
C THR A 228 12.40 -6.59 -10.16
N ILE A 229 11.35 -6.21 -9.46
CA ILE A 229 10.09 -6.95 -9.38
C ILE A 229 9.26 -6.66 -10.64
N ARG A 230 8.91 -7.71 -11.40
CA ARG A 230 8.33 -7.62 -12.76
C ARG A 230 6.80 -7.77 -12.80
N ASN A 231 6.26 -8.45 -11.81
CA ASN A 231 4.83 -8.68 -11.57
C ASN A 231 4.68 -9.22 -10.14
N PHE A 232 3.46 -9.61 -9.78
CA PHE A 232 3.15 -10.11 -8.45
C PHE A 232 3.74 -11.51 -8.20
N GLU A 233 3.67 -12.40 -9.17
CA GLU A 233 4.18 -13.77 -9.08
C GLU A 233 5.70 -13.75 -8.88
N HIS A 234 6.41 -12.86 -9.59
CA HIS A 234 7.84 -12.65 -9.40
C HIS A 234 8.17 -12.10 -8.00
N LEU A 235 7.29 -11.29 -7.40
CA LEU A 235 7.48 -10.85 -6.02
C LEU A 235 7.41 -12.04 -5.07
N GLU A 236 6.41 -12.91 -5.22
CA GLU A 236 6.25 -14.09 -4.36
C GLU A 236 7.46 -15.01 -4.44
N THR A 237 7.94 -15.32 -5.65
CA THR A 237 9.15 -16.14 -5.80
C THR A 237 10.39 -15.43 -5.22
N THR A 238 10.54 -14.13 -5.45
CA THR A 238 11.67 -13.35 -4.92
C THR A 238 11.67 -13.34 -3.39
N LEU A 239 10.51 -13.12 -2.76
CA LEU A 239 10.39 -13.13 -1.30
C LEU A 239 10.68 -14.52 -0.72
N ALA A 240 10.24 -15.60 -1.40
CA ALA A 240 10.58 -16.95 -1.01
C ALA A 240 12.10 -17.19 -1.08
N ASP A 241 12.76 -16.76 -2.17
CA ASP A 241 14.22 -16.87 -2.32
C ASP A 241 14.98 -16.09 -1.25
N LEU A 242 14.55 -14.87 -0.93
CA LEU A 242 15.17 -14.06 0.13
C LEU A 242 15.01 -14.71 1.51
N ARG A 243 13.83 -15.29 1.80
CA ARG A 243 13.58 -16.02 3.05
C ARG A 243 14.48 -17.25 3.15
N ASP A 244 14.56 -18.04 2.09
CA ASP A 244 15.39 -19.25 2.03
C ASP A 244 16.89 -18.91 2.13
N ALA A 245 17.29 -17.73 1.64
CA ALA A 245 18.63 -17.17 1.82
C ALA A 245 18.86 -16.53 3.20
N ARG A 246 17.85 -16.55 4.09
CA ARG A 246 17.87 -15.95 5.44
C ARG A 246 18.27 -14.47 5.43
N VAL A 247 17.73 -13.71 4.47
CA VAL A 247 17.83 -12.26 4.49
C VAL A 247 17.14 -11.73 5.74
N ASP A 248 17.86 -10.92 6.53
CA ASP A 248 17.31 -10.34 7.77
C ASP A 248 16.21 -9.33 7.47
N THR A 249 16.51 -8.37 6.59
CA THR A 249 15.61 -7.28 6.22
C THR A 249 15.87 -6.89 4.77
N TYR A 250 14.86 -6.34 4.10
CA TYR A 250 15.04 -5.70 2.80
C TYR A 250 14.45 -4.29 2.75
N LEU A 251 14.94 -3.48 1.82
CA LEU A 251 14.36 -2.20 1.43
C LEU A 251 13.52 -2.41 0.17
N GLY A 252 12.26 -2.01 0.18
CA GLY A 252 11.39 -2.16 -1.00
C GLY A 252 10.84 -0.83 -1.49
N MET A 253 10.33 -0.83 -2.72
CA MET A 253 9.49 0.25 -3.22
C MET A 253 8.23 -0.33 -3.86
N CYS A 254 7.07 0.18 -3.48
CA CYS A 254 5.78 -0.21 -4.04
C CYS A 254 4.74 0.85 -3.66
N CYS A 255 3.60 0.91 -4.36
CA CYS A 255 2.54 1.84 -3.96
C CYS A 255 1.78 1.31 -2.73
N ARG A 256 1.21 2.21 -1.92
CA ARG A 256 0.38 1.86 -0.74
C ARG A 256 -0.76 0.88 -1.08
N HIS A 257 -1.42 1.06 -2.22
CA HIS A 257 -2.50 0.16 -2.67
C HIS A 257 -2.01 -1.27 -2.91
N PHE A 258 -0.84 -1.42 -3.55
CA PHE A 258 -0.23 -2.74 -3.78
C PHE A 258 0.13 -3.41 -2.45
N PHE A 259 0.77 -2.68 -1.54
CA PHE A 259 1.15 -3.20 -0.23
C PHE A 259 -0.10 -3.65 0.56
N LEU A 260 -1.16 -2.85 0.59
CA LEU A 260 -2.40 -3.19 1.29
C LEU A 260 -3.12 -4.41 0.69
N LYS A 261 -3.26 -4.48 -0.65
CA LYS A 261 -3.97 -5.59 -1.31
C LYS A 261 -3.20 -6.90 -1.17
N ARG A 262 -1.85 -6.84 -1.24
CA ARG A 262 -0.96 -8.00 -1.22
C ARG A 262 -0.28 -8.23 0.13
N GLU A 263 -0.73 -7.58 1.21
CA GLU A 263 -0.12 -7.65 2.55
C GLU A 263 0.14 -9.10 3.02
N TYR A 264 -0.76 -10.02 2.67
CA TYR A 264 -0.61 -11.45 2.98
C TYR A 264 0.68 -12.06 2.45
N ALA A 265 1.16 -11.64 1.27
CA ALA A 265 2.39 -12.16 0.67
C ALA A 265 3.63 -11.66 1.44
N PHE A 266 3.61 -10.38 1.85
CA PHE A 266 4.66 -9.81 2.71
C PHE A 266 4.69 -10.49 4.09
N ARG A 267 3.51 -10.74 4.67
CA ARG A 267 3.38 -11.45 5.95
C ARG A 267 3.84 -12.90 5.85
N ALA A 268 3.43 -13.63 4.81
CA ALA A 268 3.82 -15.02 4.59
C ALA A 268 5.32 -15.18 4.32
N ALA A 269 5.97 -14.18 3.71
CA ALA A 269 7.41 -14.17 3.56
C ALA A 269 8.14 -14.13 4.91
N GLY A 270 7.55 -13.47 5.92
CA GLY A 270 8.12 -13.37 7.27
C GLY A 270 9.39 -12.52 7.36
N ILE A 271 9.76 -11.82 6.28
CA ILE A 271 10.96 -10.97 6.23
C ILE A 271 10.54 -9.52 6.54
N PRO A 272 11.10 -8.91 7.59
CA PRO A 272 10.93 -7.49 7.85
C PRO A 272 11.37 -6.60 6.67
N ALA A 273 10.74 -5.45 6.53
CA ALA A 273 11.08 -4.49 5.49
C ALA A 273 10.77 -3.05 5.88
N VAL A 274 11.54 -2.13 5.28
CA VAL A 274 11.11 -0.74 5.11
C VAL A 274 10.77 -0.56 3.64
N LEU A 275 9.59 -0.04 3.34
CA LEU A 275 9.11 0.19 1.99
C LEU A 275 8.94 1.69 1.75
N ILE A 276 9.31 2.15 0.56
CA ILE A 276 9.11 3.53 0.12
C ILE A 276 7.98 3.56 -0.91
N ASP A 277 6.98 4.38 -0.64
CA ASP A 277 5.84 4.60 -1.52
C ASP A 277 6.29 5.24 -2.84
N ILE A 278 5.81 4.65 -3.95
CA ILE A 278 6.00 5.20 -5.29
C ILE A 278 4.78 6.02 -5.67
N THR A 279 5.00 7.17 -6.29
CA THR A 279 3.92 8.09 -6.69
C THR A 279 3.66 8.06 -8.18
N GLY A 280 2.69 8.85 -8.64
CA GLY A 280 2.28 8.89 -10.04
C GLY A 280 1.25 7.82 -10.36
N ALA A 281 1.03 7.59 -11.65
CA ALA A 281 -0.01 6.69 -12.12
C ALA A 281 0.25 5.26 -11.66
N ASN A 282 -0.59 4.76 -10.74
CA ASN A 282 -0.56 3.37 -10.32
C ASN A 282 -1.73 2.58 -10.92
N CYS A 283 -1.56 1.26 -11.01
CA CYS A 283 -2.51 0.39 -11.69
C CYS A 283 -3.87 0.31 -11.00
N TYR A 284 -3.95 0.60 -9.71
CA TYR A 284 -5.20 0.59 -8.94
C TYR A 284 -6.04 1.84 -9.23
N GLU A 285 -5.42 3.02 -9.20
CA GLU A 285 -6.09 4.28 -9.55
C GLU A 285 -6.59 4.28 -11.00
N LEU A 286 -5.88 3.58 -11.89
CA LEU A 286 -6.26 3.44 -13.30
C LEU A 286 -7.14 2.21 -13.59
N GLN A 287 -7.46 1.37 -12.58
CA GLN A 287 -8.19 0.11 -12.76
C GLN A 287 -7.57 -0.83 -13.82
N GLN A 288 -6.24 -0.82 -13.94
CA GLN A 288 -5.44 -1.59 -14.91
C GLN A 288 -4.61 -2.68 -14.23
N GLU A 289 -5.17 -3.30 -13.20
CA GLU A 289 -4.50 -4.30 -12.36
C GLU A 289 -4.09 -5.54 -13.16
N GLU A 290 -4.97 -6.02 -14.05
CA GLU A 290 -4.69 -7.16 -14.92
C GLU A 290 -3.51 -6.92 -15.85
N LEU A 291 -3.37 -5.70 -16.38
CA LEU A 291 -2.19 -5.31 -17.15
C LEU A 291 -0.94 -5.31 -16.26
N ALA A 292 -1.06 -4.90 -15.00
CA ALA A 292 0.07 -4.91 -14.08
C ALA A 292 0.52 -6.32 -13.69
N TYR A 293 -0.42 -7.23 -13.46
CA TYR A 293 -0.16 -8.64 -13.18
C TYR A 293 0.44 -9.36 -14.39
N ALA A 294 -0.05 -9.06 -15.60
CA ALA A 294 0.55 -9.54 -16.84
C ALA A 294 1.93 -8.91 -17.17
N GLY A 295 2.43 -7.97 -16.36
CA GLY A 295 3.68 -7.26 -16.61
C GLY A 295 3.61 -6.32 -17.81
N ARG A 296 2.42 -5.86 -18.21
CA ARG A 296 2.15 -5.00 -19.38
C ARG A 296 1.70 -3.59 -19.01
N PHE A 297 1.66 -3.25 -17.72
CA PHE A 297 1.24 -1.92 -17.28
C PHE A 297 2.16 -0.84 -17.86
N ALA A 298 1.57 0.10 -18.60
CA ALA A 298 2.29 1.13 -19.34
C ALA A 298 2.40 2.45 -18.58
N ALA A 299 1.52 2.72 -17.61
CA ALA A 299 1.65 3.94 -16.81
C ALA A 299 2.94 3.91 -15.98
N GLN A 300 3.49 5.09 -15.73
CA GLN A 300 4.78 5.27 -15.09
C GLN A 300 4.58 5.74 -13.66
N ALA A 301 5.05 4.92 -12.72
CA ALA A 301 5.22 5.34 -11.34
C ALA A 301 6.59 6.02 -11.18
N GLU A 302 6.73 6.79 -10.12
CA GLU A 302 7.93 7.56 -9.82
C GLU A 302 8.50 7.15 -8.45
N LEU A 303 9.81 6.91 -8.41
CA LEU A 303 10.53 6.74 -7.16
C LEU A 303 10.79 8.11 -6.52
N ASN A 304 10.54 8.23 -5.22
CA ASN A 304 10.97 9.39 -4.46
C ASN A 304 12.48 9.33 -4.16
N LEU A 305 13.30 9.84 -5.08
CA LEU A 305 14.75 9.87 -4.93
C LEU A 305 15.24 10.65 -3.69
N PRO A 306 14.67 11.81 -3.33
CA PRO A 306 15.03 12.49 -2.08
C PRO A 306 14.90 11.60 -0.85
N VAL A 307 13.76 10.93 -0.68
CA VAL A 307 13.52 9.99 0.43
C VAL A 307 14.48 8.81 0.35
N LEU A 308 14.63 8.22 -0.84
CA LEU A 308 15.54 7.08 -1.04
C LEU A 308 16.97 7.41 -0.64
N ARG A 309 17.50 8.58 -1.01
CA ARG A 309 18.86 8.99 -0.64
C ARG A 309 19.03 9.11 0.87
N LYS A 310 18.05 9.72 1.56
CA LYS A 310 18.05 9.84 3.03
C LYS A 310 17.98 8.47 3.71
N VAL A 311 17.10 7.59 3.26
CA VAL A 311 17.00 6.21 3.76
C VAL A 311 18.32 5.46 3.55
N MET A 312 18.89 5.53 2.34
CA MET A 312 20.15 4.86 2.02
C MET A 312 21.31 5.41 2.85
N ALA A 313 21.33 6.69 3.22
CA ALA A 313 22.36 7.23 4.12
C ALA A 313 22.44 6.49 5.47
N ALA A 314 21.34 5.90 5.94
CA ALA A 314 21.31 5.10 7.17
C ALA A 314 21.54 3.60 6.96
N VAL A 315 21.60 3.13 5.70
CA VAL A 315 21.95 1.73 5.39
C VAL A 315 23.48 1.62 5.38
N PRO A 316 24.10 0.77 6.21
CA PRO A 316 25.54 0.57 6.21
C PRO A 316 25.98 -0.15 4.94
N ALA A 317 27.27 -0.06 4.62
CA ALA A 317 27.84 -0.96 3.62
C ALA A 317 27.86 -2.39 4.19
N CYS A 318 27.11 -3.30 3.57
CA CYS A 318 27.24 -4.72 3.82
C CYS A 318 28.43 -5.27 3.03
N GLY A 319 28.98 -6.41 3.48
CA GLY A 319 29.96 -7.18 2.69
C GLY A 319 29.40 -7.62 1.33
N PRO A 320 30.15 -8.41 0.53
CA PRO A 320 29.72 -8.75 -0.84
C PRO A 320 28.32 -9.38 -0.88
N PRO A 321 27.55 -9.16 -1.97
CA PRO A 321 26.13 -9.53 -2.08
C PRO A 321 25.86 -10.99 -1.69
N ILE A 322 24.71 -11.26 -1.06
CA ILE A 322 24.29 -12.62 -0.62
C ILE A 322 24.35 -13.65 -1.76
N ALA A 323 24.09 -13.23 -3.01
CA ALA A 323 24.21 -14.10 -4.18
C ALA A 323 25.63 -14.70 -4.37
N ALA A 324 26.69 -14.01 -3.91
CA ALA A 324 28.06 -14.52 -3.92
C ALA A 324 28.32 -15.58 -2.83
N ARG A 325 27.36 -15.81 -1.91
CA ARG A 325 27.42 -16.82 -0.85
C ARG A 325 26.67 -18.11 -1.20
N ARG A 326 25.95 -18.14 -2.32
CA ARG A 326 25.31 -19.36 -2.86
C ARG A 326 26.27 -20.02 -3.85
N ALA A 327 26.65 -21.27 -3.59
CA ALA A 327 27.12 -22.15 -4.67
C ALA A 327 26.02 -22.24 -5.74
N PRO A 328 26.36 -22.23 -7.04
CA PRO A 328 25.35 -22.21 -8.10
C PRO A 328 24.43 -23.43 -7.99
N ARG A 329 23.13 -23.19 -7.78
CA ARG A 329 22.13 -24.22 -8.03
C ARG A 329 22.03 -24.39 -9.54
N SER A 330 22.18 -25.63 -9.98
CA SER A 330 22.02 -26.10 -11.36
C SER A 330 20.96 -25.30 -12.12
N THR A 331 21.41 -24.55 -13.13
CA THR A 331 20.54 -23.98 -14.16
C THR A 331 19.83 -25.13 -14.87
N VAL A 332 18.54 -25.31 -14.62
CA VAL A 332 17.69 -26.06 -15.54
C VAL A 332 17.64 -25.24 -16.83
N PRO A 333 18.03 -25.79 -18.00
CA PRO A 333 17.91 -25.06 -19.25
C PRO A 333 16.43 -24.94 -19.62
N ASP A 334 16.03 -23.74 -20.05
CA ASP A 334 14.79 -23.53 -20.80
C ASP A 334 14.87 -24.36 -22.10
N GLY A 335 14.29 -25.57 -22.06
CA GLY A 335 14.08 -26.44 -23.21
C GLY A 335 12.70 -26.19 -23.85
N PRO A 336 12.56 -26.41 -25.17
CA PRO A 336 11.42 -25.93 -25.94
C PRO A 336 10.14 -26.69 -25.61
N THR A 337 9.03 -25.97 -25.67
CA THR A 337 7.66 -26.48 -25.61
C THR A 337 7.46 -27.61 -26.62
N SER A 338 7.38 -28.83 -26.12
CA SER A 338 6.87 -29.99 -26.86
C SER A 338 5.39 -29.73 -27.18
N LYS A 339 5.09 -29.51 -28.47
CA LYS A 339 3.73 -29.57 -28.97
C LYS A 339 3.32 -31.04 -29.01
N LEU A 340 2.47 -31.45 -28.06
CA LEU A 340 1.64 -32.64 -28.25
C LEU A 340 0.79 -32.45 -29.51
N GLN A 341 0.94 -33.33 -30.49
CA GLN A 341 -0.04 -33.55 -31.54
C GLN A 341 -1.16 -34.45 -30.98
N PRO A 342 -2.43 -34.25 -31.38
CA PRO A 342 -3.52 -35.13 -30.99
C PRO A 342 -3.53 -36.40 -31.84
N GLU A 343 -3.63 -37.54 -31.17
CA GLU A 343 -3.84 -38.86 -31.77
C GLU A 343 -5.15 -38.90 -32.56
N MET A 344 -5.05 -39.20 -33.85
CA MET A 344 -6.16 -39.65 -34.68
C MET A 344 -6.22 -41.17 -34.65
N THR A 345 -7.37 -41.67 -34.23
CA THR A 345 -7.96 -42.98 -34.53
C THR A 345 -7.49 -43.64 -35.83
N ASP A 346 -7.11 -44.91 -35.77
CA ASP A 346 -7.78 -45.90 -36.62
C ASP A 346 -7.78 -47.32 -36.04
N ARG A 347 -8.92 -47.97 -36.24
CA ARG A 347 -9.24 -49.36 -35.93
C ARG A 347 -8.67 -50.25 -37.04
N ARG A 348 -8.06 -51.37 -36.67
CA ARG A 348 -8.31 -52.70 -37.24
C ARG A 348 -7.58 -53.78 -36.46
#